data_AF-A0A4E0Q9I0-F1
#
_entry.id   AF-A0A4E0Q9I0-F1
#
_cell.length_a   1.000
_cell.length_b   1.000
_cell.length_c   1.000
_cell.angle_alpha   90.00
_cell.angle_beta   90.00
_cell.angle_gamma   90.00
#
_symmetry.space_group_name_H-M   'P 1'
#
loop_
_entity.id
_entity.type
_entity.pdbx_description
1 polymer ?
#
loop_
_entity_poly.entity_id
_entity_poly.type
_entity_poly.pdbx_seq_one_letter_code
_entity_poly.pdbx_strand_id
1 'polypeptide(L)'
;MPEWTEDYEDNRKHALIRIRNMALSVQYRKELSLWVNNYLNPFYIHRTITEKRKDFADPFDLIRTEAEKDLEFTVLSATKKDRSSSEIILFESNLLLSFNLLLSRIRAS
;
A
#
# COMPACT_ATOMS: atom_id res chain seq x y z
N MET A 1 -6.62 -16.63 13.19
CA MET A 1 -5.81 -15.49 12.70
C MET A 1 -5.67 -14.47 13.81
N PRO A 2 -4.60 -13.68 13.84
CA PRO A 2 -4.46 -12.64 14.85
C PRO A 2 -5.54 -11.57 14.72
N GLU A 3 -6.11 -11.10 15.83
CA GLU A 3 -7.17 -10.07 15.84
C GLU A 3 -6.76 -8.78 15.11
N TRP A 4 -5.47 -8.41 15.19
CA TRP A 4 -4.95 -7.22 14.52
C TRP A 4 -5.12 -7.25 12.99
N THR A 5 -5.29 -8.43 12.37
CA THR A 5 -5.46 -8.54 10.92
C THR A 5 -6.79 -7.96 10.43
N GLU A 6 -7.82 -7.92 11.27
CA GLU A 6 -9.11 -7.31 10.93
C GLU A 6 -8.99 -5.79 10.79
N ASP A 7 -8.24 -5.13 11.69
CA ASP A 7 -8.00 -3.68 11.65
C ASP A 7 -7.33 -3.24 10.34
N TYR A 8 -6.33 -3.99 9.86
CA TYR A 8 -5.67 -3.66 8.58
C TYR A 8 -6.55 -3.94 7.37
N GLU A 9 -7.45 -4.90 7.48
CA GLU A 9 -8.38 -5.20 6.41
C GLU A 9 -9.48 -4.16 6.29
N ASP A 10 -9.87 -3.55 7.41
CA ASP A 10 -10.72 -2.38 7.40
C ASP A 10 -9.97 -1.15 6.88
N ASN A 11 -8.69 -0.95 7.23
CA ASN A 11 -7.86 0.10 6.62
C ASN A 11 -7.78 -0.05 5.09
N ARG A 12 -7.60 -1.27 4.58
CA ARG A 12 -7.61 -1.56 3.14
C ARG A 12 -8.95 -1.19 2.50
N LYS A 13 -10.08 -1.59 3.10
CA LYS A 13 -11.42 -1.23 2.59
C LYS A 13 -11.64 0.29 2.60
N HIS A 14 -11.27 0.97 3.68
CA HIS A 14 -11.37 2.42 3.80
C HIS A 14 -10.56 3.14 2.71
N ALA A 15 -9.33 2.69 2.45
CA ALA A 15 -8.49 3.22 1.38
C ALA A 15 -9.15 3.06 -0.01
N LEU A 16 -9.70 1.88 -0.31
CA LEU A 16 -10.39 1.62 -1.58
C LEU A 16 -11.64 2.48 -1.75
N ILE A 17 -12.44 2.65 -0.69
CA ILE A 17 -13.61 3.54 -0.72
C ILE A 17 -13.19 4.98 -0.98
N ARG A 18 -12.10 5.43 -0.35
CA ARG A 18 -11.56 6.78 -0.58
C ARG A 18 -11.11 6.98 -2.02
N ILE A 19 -10.33 6.05 -2.57
CA ILE A 19 -9.89 6.07 -3.98
C ILE A 19 -11.08 6.16 -4.94
N ARG A 20 -12.15 5.41 -4.67
CA ARG A 20 -13.38 5.44 -5.48
C ARG A 20 -14.03 6.82 -5.48
N ASN A 21 -14.03 7.50 -4.34
CA ASN A 21 -14.69 8.79 -4.14
C ASN A 21 -13.82 9.98 -4.59
N MET A 22 -12.51 9.79 -4.77
CA MET A 22 -11.61 10.83 -5.28
C MET A 22 -11.79 11.06 -6.79
N ALA A 23 -11.63 12.31 -7.20
CA ALA A 23 -11.70 12.76 -8.59
C ALA A 23 -10.40 12.45 -9.36
N LEU A 24 -9.99 11.18 -9.33
CA LEU A 24 -8.80 10.65 -10.01
C LEU A 24 -9.10 10.33 -11.47
N SER A 25 -8.08 10.43 -12.32
CA SER A 25 -8.13 9.78 -13.64
C SER A 25 -8.34 8.26 -13.52
N VAL A 26 -8.99 7.66 -14.53
CA VAL A 26 -9.36 6.23 -14.51
C VAL A 26 -8.14 5.33 -14.33
N GLN A 27 -7.06 5.60 -15.08
CA GLN A 27 -5.85 4.80 -15.00
C GLN A 27 -5.17 4.95 -13.64
N TYR A 28 -5.09 6.17 -13.10
CA TYR A 28 -4.46 6.39 -11.81
C TYR A 28 -5.24 5.76 -10.66
N ARG A 29 -6.57 5.84 -10.69
CA ARG A 29 -7.46 5.13 -9.76
C ARG A 29 -7.18 3.62 -9.75
N LYS A 30 -7.01 3.02 -10.93
CA LYS A 30 -6.72 1.60 -11.09
C LYS A 30 -5.39 1.23 -10.45
N GLU A 31 -4.32 1.97 -10.75
CA GLU A 31 -2.99 1.71 -10.19
C GLU A 31 -2.96 1.88 -8.66
N LEU A 32 -3.56 2.94 -8.11
CA LEU A 32 -3.66 3.10 -6.65
C LEU A 32 -4.46 1.97 -5.99
N SER A 33 -5.55 1.52 -6.63
CA SER A 33 -6.34 0.40 -6.12
C SER A 33 -5.55 -0.91 -6.13
N LEU A 34 -4.73 -1.14 -7.17
CA LEU A 34 -3.83 -2.29 -7.25
C LEU A 34 -2.77 -2.23 -6.15
N TRP A 35 -2.14 -1.06 -5.97
CA TRP A 35 -1.19 -0.85 -4.89
C TRP A 35 -1.79 -1.18 -3.51
N VAL A 36 -2.98 -0.66 -3.21
CA VAL A 36 -3.69 -0.93 -1.94
C VAL A 36 -3.96 -2.43 -1.76
N ASN A 37 -4.37 -3.14 -2.81
CA ASN A 37 -4.64 -4.57 -2.71
C ASN A 37 -3.37 -5.41 -2.51
N ASN A 38 -2.24 -4.98 -3.09
CA ASN A 38 -0.97 -5.68 -2.99
C ASN A 38 -0.28 -5.41 -1.64
N TYR A 39 -0.35 -4.17 -1.14
CA TYR A 39 0.47 -3.73 -0.02
C TYR A 39 -0.27 -3.53 1.30
N LEU A 40 -1.60 -3.33 1.30
CA LEU A 40 -2.40 -3.25 2.53
C LEU A 40 -3.15 -4.54 2.87
N ASN A 41 -2.85 -5.64 2.19
CA ASN A 41 -3.39 -6.96 2.55
C ASN A 41 -2.42 -7.68 3.52
N PRO A 42 -2.78 -7.87 4.80
CA PRO A 42 -1.91 -8.43 5.82
C PRO A 42 -1.54 -9.89 5.52
N PHE A 43 -2.45 -10.67 4.93
CA PHE A 43 -2.18 -12.05 4.55
C PHE A 43 -1.15 -12.13 3.43
N TYR A 44 -1.34 -11.30 2.40
CA TYR A 44 -0.46 -11.29 1.25
C TYR A 44 0.94 -10.86 1.67
N ILE A 45 1.06 -9.77 2.45
CA ILE A 45 2.35 -9.30 2.94
C ILE A 45 3.04 -10.34 3.84
N HIS A 46 2.31 -10.94 4.79
CA HIS A 46 2.88 -11.98 5.65
C HIS A 46 3.40 -13.18 4.83
N ARG A 47 2.63 -13.62 3.83
CA ARG A 47 3.04 -14.69 2.91
C ARG A 47 4.28 -14.30 2.12
N THR A 48 4.29 -13.12 1.50
CA THR A 48 5.43 -12.61 0.72
C THR A 48 6.70 -12.50 1.56
N ILE A 49 6.61 -12.03 2.81
CA ILE A 49 7.75 -12.01 3.75
C ILE A 49 8.25 -13.43 4.00
N THR A 50 7.35 -14.36 4.27
CA THR A 50 7.69 -15.76 4.57
C THR A 50 8.39 -16.43 3.38
N GLU A 51 7.94 -16.14 2.16
CA GLU A 51 8.57 -16.63 0.93
C GLU A 51 9.96 -16.00 0.73
N LYS A 52 10.07 -14.66 0.81
CA LYS A 52 11.36 -13.95 0.62
C LYS A 52 12.40 -14.22 1.70
N ARG A 53 12.01 -14.62 2.92
CA ARG A 53 12.94 -15.05 3.99
C ARG A 53 13.86 -16.20 3.57
N LYS A 54 13.48 -16.99 2.56
CA LYS A 54 14.28 -18.11 2.06
C LYS A 54 15.51 -17.65 1.28
N ASP A 55 15.38 -16.52 0.58
CA ASP A 55 16.35 -16.05 -0.41
C ASP A 55 17.05 -14.75 0.02
N PHE A 56 16.49 -14.00 0.99
CA PHE A 56 16.97 -12.68 1.39
C PHE A 56 17.18 -12.54 2.91
N ALA A 57 18.27 -11.87 3.29
CA ALA A 57 18.63 -11.61 4.69
C ALA A 57 17.70 -10.59 5.39
N ASP A 58 17.25 -9.55 4.67
CA ASP A 58 16.25 -8.60 5.18
C ASP A 58 15.08 -8.45 4.19
N PRO A 59 14.07 -9.34 4.27
CA PRO A 59 12.90 -9.26 3.40
C PRO A 59 11.97 -8.09 3.75
N PHE A 60 12.06 -7.52 4.97
CA PHE A 60 11.21 -6.39 5.35
C PHE A 60 11.64 -5.12 4.63
N ASP A 61 12.95 -4.84 4.60
CA ASP A 61 13.47 -3.67 3.91
C ASP A 61 13.29 -3.76 2.38
N LEU A 62 13.45 -4.96 1.82
CA LEU A 62 13.17 -5.23 0.42
C LEU A 62 11.70 -4.93 0.06
N ILE A 63 10.75 -5.49 0.80
CA ILE A 63 9.32 -5.28 0.55
C ILE A 63 8.93 -3.82 0.79
N ARG A 64 9.54 -3.15 1.76
CA ARG A 64 9.35 -1.70 1.95
C ARG A 64 9.76 -0.92 0.70
N THR A 65 10.96 -1.18 0.21
CA THR A 65 11.51 -0.51 -0.97
C THR A 65 10.67 -0.79 -2.21
N GLU A 66 10.17 -2.02 -2.38
CA GLU A 66 9.26 -2.40 -3.48
C GLU A 66 7.95 -1.60 -3.41
N ALA A 67 7.33 -1.52 -2.24
CA ALA A 67 6.09 -0.78 -2.06
C ALA A 67 6.25 0.73 -2.31
N GLU A 68 7.35 1.33 -1.85
CA GLU A 68 7.67 2.75 -2.07
C GLU A 68 7.86 3.05 -3.57
N LYS A 69 8.66 2.24 -4.26
CA LYS A 69 8.90 2.38 -5.70
C LYS A 69 7.63 2.16 -6.51
N ASP A 70 6.84 1.14 -6.17
CA ASP A 70 5.59 0.89 -6.86
C ASP A 70 4.62 2.05 -6.71
N LEU A 71 4.54 2.66 -5.51
CA LEU A 71 3.69 3.84 -5.31
C LEU A 71 4.19 5.02 -6.14
N GLU A 72 5.51 5.27 -6.15
CA GLU A 72 6.12 6.31 -6.99
C GLU A 72 5.80 6.08 -8.48
N PHE A 73 5.87 4.84 -8.96
CA PHE A 73 5.54 4.52 -10.35
C PHE A 73 4.06 4.67 -10.68
N THR A 74 3.15 4.54 -9.71
CA THR A 74 1.73 4.82 -9.97
C THR A 74 1.50 6.26 -10.47
N VAL A 75 2.34 7.21 -10.07
CA VAL A 75 2.29 8.62 -10.50
C VAL A 75 2.49 8.78 -12.00
N LEU A 76 3.16 7.83 -12.67
CA LEU A 76 3.30 7.83 -14.13
C LEU A 76 1.93 7.73 -14.83
N SER A 77 0.95 7.09 -14.19
CA SER A 77 -0.43 7.01 -14.65
C SER A 77 -1.30 8.23 -14.28
N ALA A 78 -0.78 9.12 -13.43
CA ALA A 78 -1.48 10.30 -12.94
C ALA A 78 -1.45 11.44 -13.97
N THR A 79 -2.59 12.13 -14.11
CA THR A 79 -2.66 13.37 -14.90
C THR A 79 -2.02 14.54 -14.16
N LYS A 80 -1.77 15.66 -14.85
CA LYS A 80 -1.26 16.89 -14.21
C LYS A 80 -2.14 17.36 -13.05
N LYS A 81 -3.48 17.21 -13.19
CA LYS A 81 -4.45 17.56 -12.14
C LYS A 81 -4.32 16.65 -10.92
N ASP A 82 -4.17 15.35 -11.15
CA ASP A 82 -3.97 14.38 -10.08
C ASP A 82 -2.71 14.72 -9.26
N ARG A 83 -1.59 15.00 -9.95
CA ARG A 83 -0.28 15.30 -9.34
C ARG A 83 -0.21 16.63 -8.60
N SER A 84 -1.07 17.58 -8.93
CA SER A 84 -1.09 18.91 -8.30
C SER A 84 -2.04 18.98 -7.11
N SER A 85 -2.79 17.91 -6.82
CA SER A 85 -3.77 17.91 -5.74
C SER A 85 -3.09 17.54 -4.42
N SER A 86 -3.06 18.49 -3.48
CA SER A 86 -2.51 18.26 -2.14
C SER A 86 -3.25 17.15 -1.39
N GLU A 87 -4.55 16.96 -1.66
CA GLU A 87 -5.32 15.88 -1.05
C GLU A 87 -4.84 14.49 -1.53
N ILE A 88 -4.49 14.37 -2.81
CA ILE A 88 -3.99 13.13 -3.42
C ILE A 88 -2.60 12.80 -2.86
N ILE A 89 -1.71 13.80 -2.79
CA ILE A 89 -0.37 13.65 -2.22
C ILE A 89 -0.43 13.23 -0.74
N LEU A 90 -1.31 13.86 0.05
CA LEU A 90 -1.50 13.49 1.45
C LEU A 90 -2.06 12.07 1.58
N PHE A 91 -2.97 11.68 0.68
CA PHE A 91 -3.52 10.33 0.66
C PHE A 91 -2.46 9.28 0.38
N GLU A 92 -1.61 9.47 -0.63
CA GLU A 92 -0.47 8.57 -0.92
C GLU A 92 0.49 8.44 0.27
N SER A 93 0.78 9.55 0.94
CA SER A 93 1.61 9.55 2.16
C SER A 93 0.98 8.69 3.27
N ASN A 94 -0.34 8.79 3.44
CA ASN A 94 -1.07 7.97 4.41
C ASN A 94 -1.12 6.49 4.03
N LEU A 95 -1.11 6.15 2.74
CA LEU A 95 -1.01 4.78 2.27
C LEU A 95 0.34 4.15 2.68
N LEU A 96 1.45 4.85 2.44
CA LEU A 96 2.78 4.39 2.87
C LEU A 96 2.88 4.27 4.39
N LEU A 97 2.32 5.23 5.13
CA LEU A 97 2.29 5.16 6.59
C LEU A 97 1.54 3.89 7.06
N SER A 98 0.35 3.65 6.52
CA SER A 98 -0.48 2.49 6.87
C SER A 98 0.24 1.17 6.57
N PHE A 99 0.91 1.10 5.42
CA PHE A 99 1.72 -0.06 5.04
C PHE A 99 2.94 -0.25 5.97
N ASN A 100 3.65 0.82 6.33
CA ASN A 100 4.78 0.73 7.24
C ASN A 100 4.35 0.27 8.65
N LEU A 101 3.18 0.71 9.13
CA LEU A 101 2.59 0.22 10.38
C LEU A 101 2.27 -1.27 10.30
N LEU A 102 1.67 -1.73 9.20
CA LEU A 102 1.40 -3.14 8.93
C LEU A 102 2.70 -3.96 8.96
N LEU A 103 3.72 -3.49 8.22
CA LEU A 103 5.00 -4.16 8.10
C LEU A 103 5.72 -4.25 9.46
N SER A 104 5.67 -3.17 10.25
CA SER A 104 6.20 -3.14 11.61
C SER A 104 5.45 -4.10 12.54
N ARG A 105 4.12 -4.20 12.40
CA ARG A 105 3.31 -5.12 13.20
C ARG A 105 3.65 -6.57 12.89
N ILE A 106 3.79 -6.93 11.62
CA ILE A 106 4.21 -8.27 11.18
C ILE A 106 5.64 -8.60 11.66
N ARG A 107 6.53 -7.60 11.71
CA ARG A 107 7.89 -7.81 12.23
C ARG A 107 7.92 -8.12 13.72
N ALA A 108 6.99 -7.54 14.47
CA ALA A 108 6.88 -7.69 15.92
C ALA A 108 6.07 -8.92 16.37
N SER A 109 5.35 -9.59 15.44
CA SER A 109 4.62 -10.83 15.67
C SER A 109 5.49 -12.06 15.42
#